data_AF-A0AA90KF01-F1
#
_entry.id   AF-A0AA90KF01-F1
#
_cell.length_a   1.000
_cell.length_b   1.000
_cell.length_c   1.000
_cell.angle_alpha   90.00
_cell.angle_beta   90.00
_cell.angle_gamma   90.00
#
_symmetry.space_group_name_H-M   'P 1'
#
loop_
_entity.id
_entity.type
_entity.pdbx_description
1 polymer ?
#
loop_
_entity_poly.entity_id
_entity_poly.type
_entity_poly.pdbx_seq_one_letter_code
_entity_poly.pdbx_strand_id
1 'polypeptide(L)'
;MDDDPPTRVGTPGGDPAGVRRTPGAAVTAGAAGPDTPAGDAPPQWHRGLTLLATISLFIGTRSAWTTAMANAPVVAGVISVCYAGILTAGVLAFATRSRRGLGRVDLGVLVLAAVLVVCALWLNPAGIDEAALTTQAANEIVHGHAMYGQPWPWLFGTPTVGITKLMSGGADYTYGYGPLTALLVAPIHLFAHSTVAATAVTTGALLAGTVTLWVLLPAPWRSAATAVCLGFGLLPAYARGGYPAITALALLIPVVVRWHRTGAGGRLGRGGVARSVCLGLACAAQQLAWFLAPFLLVGMYAVRRGELGHRRALEVTVRHAALAFATWLLVNAYFIAQGPSQWLSGSLLPFTQKAILHGQGVMGISYYVTGGSDRLDFYSYAGMLLMLGLLAATVLFVRRLGPALTVLPWCAFYLTTRSQDGYFLLMTPLWIAAAATVPASALAGAWQPRPVVAGGRRAGAAVLAALLAPAVLCVGVAAASPPPLRMTIDRLTVAGRGRPTLTGLAVRAVNVTGTALAPHFATRSGQGASDWWTVRSGPAVLRPHARGDYVLRAPADLQPLPTGRDRHVYLIAVSGTPMTITTTALPLADAHHAAGPR
;
A
#
# COMPACT_ATOMS: atom_id res chain seq x y z
N MET A 1 -60.79 26.31 -56.35
CA MET A 1 -59.51 26.01 -57.04
C MET A 1 -58.56 25.34 -56.07
N ASP A 2 -58.75 24.11 -55.63
CA ASP A 2 -59.92 23.20 -55.63
C ASP A 2 -59.86 22.57 -54.23
N ASP A 3 -60.76 22.98 -53.33
CA ASP A 3 -62.12 22.49 -53.11
C ASP A 3 -62.17 21.06 -52.51
N ASP A 4 -62.02 21.01 -51.18
CA ASP A 4 -63.03 20.55 -50.20
C ASP A 4 -63.61 19.09 -50.30
N PRO A 5 -64.38 18.59 -49.30
CA PRO A 5 -64.07 17.35 -48.56
C PRO A 5 -65.24 16.32 -48.63
N PRO A 6 -65.82 15.79 -47.51
CA PRO A 6 -65.41 14.66 -46.67
C PRO A 6 -66.42 13.46 -46.62
N THR A 7 -66.05 12.43 -45.84
CA THR A 7 -66.87 11.53 -44.98
C THR A 7 -68.26 11.00 -45.42
N ARG A 8 -68.46 9.67 -45.29
CA ARG A 8 -69.64 9.00 -44.68
C ARG A 8 -69.33 7.49 -44.46
N VAL A 9 -69.40 6.96 -43.22
CA VAL A 9 -70.55 6.27 -42.59
C VAL A 9 -70.99 5.06 -43.44
N GLY A 10 -70.68 3.81 -43.06
CA GLY A 10 -71.35 3.02 -42.01
C GLY A 10 -72.51 2.22 -42.63
N THR A 11 -72.44 0.89 -42.76
CA THR A 11 -73.14 -0.14 -41.94
C THR A 11 -73.44 -1.37 -42.86
N PRO A 12 -74.20 -2.42 -42.46
CA PRO A 12 -73.74 -3.59 -41.70
C PRO A 12 -74.23 -4.95 -42.30
N GLY A 13 -73.80 -6.06 -41.69
CA GLY A 13 -74.49 -7.38 -41.76
C GLY A 13 -74.26 -8.17 -43.04
N GLY A 14 -74.17 -9.50 -43.05
CA GLY A 14 -74.30 -10.51 -42.01
C GLY A 14 -74.50 -11.84 -42.75
N ASP A 15 -73.66 -12.84 -42.42
CA ASP A 15 -73.89 -14.31 -42.45
C ASP A 15 -74.45 -14.99 -43.73
N PRO A 16 -74.47 -16.34 -43.84
CA PRO A 16 -73.70 -17.40 -43.18
C PRO A 16 -73.23 -18.52 -44.17
N ALA A 17 -72.74 -19.62 -43.59
CA ALA A 17 -72.53 -20.96 -44.17
C ALA A 17 -71.19 -21.17 -44.91
N GLY A 18 -70.35 -22.14 -44.56
CA GLY A 18 -70.54 -23.34 -43.76
C GLY A 18 -70.01 -24.54 -44.54
N VAL A 19 -68.77 -24.97 -44.29
CA VAL A 19 -68.27 -26.29 -44.71
C VAL A 19 -67.49 -26.94 -43.55
N ARG A 20 -67.93 -28.16 -43.23
CA ARG A 20 -67.45 -29.14 -42.23
C ARG A 20 -65.95 -29.48 -42.38
N ARG A 21 -65.16 -29.58 -41.29
CA ARG A 21 -64.89 -30.76 -40.40
C ARG A 21 -64.41 -32.00 -41.19
N THR A 22 -63.26 -32.64 -40.94
CA THR A 22 -62.63 -33.20 -39.69
C THR A 22 -61.27 -33.87 -40.09
N PRO A 23 -60.54 -34.66 -39.25
CA PRO A 23 -59.89 -34.39 -37.95
C PRO A 23 -58.43 -34.90 -37.87
N GLY A 24 -57.70 -34.56 -36.79
CA GLY A 24 -56.70 -35.47 -36.20
C GLY A 24 -55.25 -34.99 -36.14
N ALA A 25 -54.81 -34.60 -34.94
CA ALA A 25 -53.65 -35.17 -34.25
C ALA A 25 -53.41 -34.37 -32.97
N ALA A 26 -53.92 -34.89 -31.86
CA ALA A 26 -53.49 -34.52 -30.54
C ALA A 26 -52.07 -35.08 -30.33
N VAL A 27 -51.09 -34.20 -30.14
CA VAL A 27 -49.78 -34.58 -29.59
C VAL A 27 -49.83 -34.30 -28.10
N THR A 28 -49.83 -35.40 -27.36
CA THR A 28 -49.68 -35.51 -25.91
C THR A 28 -48.32 -34.99 -25.42
N ALA A 29 -48.38 -34.15 -24.38
CA ALA A 29 -47.52 -34.16 -23.20
C ALA A 29 -46.02 -34.47 -23.40
N GLY A 30 -45.23 -33.42 -23.64
CA GLY A 30 -43.90 -33.30 -23.04
C GLY A 30 -44.04 -32.40 -21.81
N ALA A 31 -44.15 -33.00 -20.64
CA ALA A 31 -44.13 -32.28 -19.37
C ALA A 31 -42.79 -31.53 -19.23
N ALA A 32 -42.78 -30.25 -19.56
CA ALA A 32 -41.78 -29.32 -19.05
C ALA A 32 -41.97 -29.31 -17.53
N GLY A 33 -41.09 -30.03 -16.84
CA GLY A 33 -41.01 -30.00 -15.39
C GLY A 33 -40.93 -28.56 -14.90
N PRO A 34 -41.43 -28.27 -13.68
CA PRO A 34 -41.45 -26.91 -13.16
C PRO A 34 -40.05 -26.32 -13.25
N ASP A 35 -39.95 -25.18 -13.93
CA ASP A 35 -38.79 -24.30 -13.93
C ASP A 35 -38.25 -24.22 -12.51
N THR A 36 -37.19 -24.99 -12.26
CA THR A 36 -36.48 -24.96 -10.99
C THR A 36 -35.85 -23.58 -10.96
N PRO A 37 -36.05 -22.77 -9.91
CA PRO A 37 -35.65 -21.37 -9.94
C PRO A 37 -34.14 -21.30 -10.18
N ALA A 38 -33.74 -20.82 -11.36
CA ALA A 38 -32.36 -20.51 -11.74
C ALA A 38 -31.69 -19.45 -10.83
N GLY A 39 -32.35 -19.06 -9.73
CA GLY A 39 -31.94 -18.02 -8.79
C GLY A 39 -31.07 -18.47 -7.61
N ASP A 40 -30.96 -19.77 -7.29
CA ASP A 40 -30.18 -20.23 -6.11
C ASP A 40 -28.75 -20.69 -6.42
N ALA A 41 -28.41 -20.90 -7.70
CA ALA A 41 -27.05 -21.24 -8.10
C ALA A 41 -26.09 -20.05 -7.88
N PRO A 42 -24.88 -20.28 -7.32
CA PRO A 42 -23.86 -19.24 -7.24
C PRO A 42 -23.38 -18.83 -8.64
N PRO A 43 -23.19 -17.52 -8.89
CA PRO A 43 -22.62 -17.09 -10.15
C PRO A 43 -21.16 -17.53 -10.27
N GLN A 44 -20.68 -17.79 -11.49
CA GLN A 44 -19.34 -18.33 -11.73
C GLN A 44 -18.21 -17.47 -11.16
N TRP A 45 -18.36 -16.14 -11.19
CA TRP A 45 -17.36 -15.24 -10.64
C TRP A 45 -17.25 -15.32 -9.10
N HIS A 46 -18.32 -15.67 -8.38
CA HIS A 46 -18.27 -15.92 -6.93
C HIS A 46 -17.40 -17.14 -6.66
N ARG A 47 -17.62 -18.23 -7.39
CA ARG A 47 -16.76 -19.43 -7.32
C ARG A 47 -15.30 -19.10 -7.62
N GLY A 48 -15.07 -18.29 -8.66
CA GLY A 48 -13.74 -17.81 -9.02
C GLY A 48 -13.06 -17.05 -7.88
N LEU A 49 -13.76 -16.15 -7.18
CA LEU A 49 -13.21 -15.42 -6.03
C LEU A 49 -12.93 -16.34 -4.84
N THR A 50 -13.81 -17.29 -4.54
CA THR A 50 -13.58 -18.31 -3.51
C THR A 50 -12.34 -19.14 -3.85
N LEU A 51 -12.20 -19.57 -5.10
CA LEU A 51 -11.03 -20.32 -5.56
C LEU A 51 -9.75 -19.48 -5.45
N LEU A 52 -9.76 -18.22 -5.89
CA LEU A 52 -8.60 -17.32 -5.76
C LEU A 52 -8.20 -17.14 -4.29
N ALA A 53 -9.17 -17.04 -3.38
CA ALA A 53 -8.88 -17.01 -1.94
C ALA A 53 -8.20 -18.30 -1.47
N THR A 54 -8.70 -19.48 -1.88
CA THR A 54 -8.05 -20.76 -1.54
C THR A 54 -6.64 -20.88 -2.12
N ILE A 55 -6.42 -20.48 -3.38
CA ILE A 55 -5.10 -20.48 -4.04
C ILE A 55 -4.14 -19.55 -3.31
N SER A 56 -4.59 -18.34 -2.94
CA SER A 56 -3.75 -17.38 -2.23
C SER A 56 -3.29 -17.95 -0.89
N LEU A 57 -4.17 -18.58 -0.10
CA LEU A 57 -3.82 -19.23 1.15
C LEU A 57 -2.87 -20.42 0.94
N PHE A 58 -3.12 -21.23 -0.08
CA PHE A 58 -2.29 -22.39 -0.41
C PHE A 58 -0.83 -21.97 -0.68
N ILE A 59 -0.65 -20.91 -1.48
CA ILE A 59 0.67 -20.34 -1.77
C ILE A 59 1.27 -19.70 -0.50
N GLY A 60 0.49 -18.88 0.21
CA GLY A 60 0.96 -18.14 1.39
C GLY A 60 1.35 -19.02 2.58
N THR A 61 0.74 -20.19 2.74
CA THR A 61 0.97 -21.10 3.88
C THR A 61 2.32 -21.82 3.82
N ARG A 62 2.88 -21.99 2.62
CA ARG A 62 4.06 -22.86 2.41
C ARG A 62 5.25 -22.49 3.29
N SER A 63 5.57 -21.20 3.39
CA SER A 63 6.73 -20.71 4.17
C SER A 63 6.54 -20.92 5.69
N ALA A 64 5.33 -20.67 6.18
CA ALA A 64 4.99 -20.88 7.59
C ALA A 64 5.04 -22.36 7.96
N TRP A 65 4.53 -23.24 7.09
CA TRP A 65 4.60 -24.69 7.31
C TRP A 65 6.04 -25.19 7.40
N THR A 66 6.91 -24.82 6.45
CA THR A 66 8.32 -25.23 6.47
C THR A 66 9.04 -24.75 7.74
N THR A 67 8.75 -23.52 8.17
CA THR A 67 9.33 -22.96 9.41
C THR A 67 8.82 -23.69 10.65
N ALA A 68 7.52 -24.01 10.68
CA ALA A 68 6.90 -24.72 11.80
C ALA A 68 7.39 -26.16 11.92
N MET A 69 7.58 -26.87 10.80
CA MET A 69 8.09 -28.24 10.81
C MET A 69 9.48 -28.35 11.46
N ALA A 70 10.32 -27.33 11.29
CA ALA A 70 11.66 -27.30 11.87
C ALA A 70 11.67 -26.96 13.38
N ASN A 71 10.75 -26.11 13.83
CA ASN A 71 10.89 -25.46 15.15
C ASN A 71 9.69 -25.66 16.11
N ALA A 72 8.52 -26.07 15.61
CA ALA A 72 7.27 -26.14 16.36
C ALA A 72 6.29 -27.19 15.78
N PRO A 73 6.49 -28.49 16.06
CA PRO A 73 5.74 -29.58 15.41
C PRO A 73 4.23 -29.53 15.67
N VAL A 74 3.79 -29.07 16.85
CA VAL A 74 2.36 -28.89 17.15
C VAL A 74 1.72 -27.84 16.23
N VAL A 75 2.41 -26.71 16.04
CA VAL A 75 1.97 -25.65 15.11
C VAL A 75 1.97 -26.18 13.68
N ALA A 76 2.97 -26.98 13.31
CA ALA A 76 3.02 -27.62 11.99
C ALA A 76 1.83 -28.58 11.77
N GLY A 77 1.41 -29.32 12.80
CA GLY A 77 0.21 -30.16 12.78
C GLY A 77 -1.06 -29.34 12.48
N VAL A 78 -1.25 -28.22 13.20
CA VAL A 78 -2.39 -27.30 12.96
C VAL A 78 -2.35 -26.73 11.53
N ILE A 79 -1.19 -26.28 11.07
CA ILE A 79 -1.02 -25.78 9.69
C ILE A 79 -1.33 -26.88 8.66
N SER A 80 -0.95 -28.14 8.92
CA SER A 80 -1.22 -29.27 8.03
C SER A 80 -2.72 -29.57 7.93
N VAL A 81 -3.45 -29.49 9.05
CA VAL A 81 -4.93 -29.57 9.05
C VAL A 81 -5.54 -28.41 8.25
N CYS A 82 -5.01 -27.19 8.43
CA CYS A 82 -5.47 -26.05 7.64
C CYS A 82 -5.24 -26.25 6.15
N TYR A 83 -4.11 -26.86 5.76
CA TYR A 83 -3.77 -27.17 4.38
C TYR A 83 -4.78 -28.14 3.74
N ALA A 84 -5.15 -29.21 4.46
CA ALA A 84 -6.21 -30.13 4.02
C ALA A 84 -7.57 -29.42 3.91
N GLY A 85 -7.87 -28.52 4.84
CA GLY A 85 -9.05 -27.65 4.80
C GLY A 85 -9.09 -26.75 3.57
N ILE A 86 -7.96 -26.14 3.19
CA ILE A 86 -7.84 -25.29 1.99
C ILE A 86 -8.12 -26.10 0.72
N LEU A 87 -7.54 -27.29 0.60
CA LEU A 87 -7.78 -28.18 -0.55
C LEU A 87 -9.26 -28.59 -0.64
N THR A 88 -9.85 -28.94 0.50
CA THR A 88 -11.28 -29.27 0.58
C THR A 88 -12.15 -28.09 0.17
N ALA A 89 -11.83 -26.88 0.64
CA ALA A 89 -12.53 -25.66 0.24
C ALA A 89 -12.40 -25.38 -1.27
N GLY A 90 -11.25 -25.66 -1.87
CA GLY A 90 -11.03 -25.57 -3.32
C GLY A 90 -11.96 -26.49 -4.11
N VAL A 91 -12.12 -27.75 -3.68
CA VAL A 91 -13.09 -28.69 -4.28
C VAL A 91 -14.53 -28.20 -4.08
N LEU A 92 -14.87 -27.76 -2.87
CA LEU A 92 -16.22 -27.28 -2.53
C LEU A 92 -16.60 -25.99 -3.29
N ALA A 93 -15.63 -25.16 -3.67
CA ALA A 93 -15.89 -23.98 -4.50
C ALA A 93 -16.53 -24.36 -5.86
N PHE A 94 -16.20 -25.53 -6.40
CA PHE A 94 -16.82 -26.07 -7.63
C PHE A 94 -18.04 -26.94 -7.34
N ALA A 95 -18.01 -27.75 -6.28
CA ALA A 95 -19.06 -28.75 -6.03
C ALA A 95 -20.35 -28.18 -5.40
N THR A 96 -20.26 -27.07 -4.66
CA THR A 96 -21.44 -26.48 -3.99
C THR A 96 -22.48 -25.99 -4.98
N ARG A 97 -23.75 -26.38 -4.82
CA ARG A 97 -24.83 -26.03 -5.76
C ARG A 97 -25.63 -24.78 -5.38
N SER A 98 -25.60 -24.37 -4.11
CA SER A 98 -26.37 -23.23 -3.61
C SER A 98 -25.48 -22.07 -3.17
N ARG A 99 -26.00 -20.83 -3.30
CA ARG A 99 -25.34 -19.60 -2.84
C ARG A 99 -25.02 -19.64 -1.35
N ARG A 100 -25.94 -20.16 -0.55
CA ARG A 100 -25.74 -20.33 0.91
C ARG A 100 -24.63 -21.32 1.21
N GLY A 101 -24.54 -22.42 0.46
CA GLY A 101 -23.46 -23.39 0.56
C GLY A 101 -22.11 -22.76 0.28
N LEU A 102 -21.98 -22.03 -0.83
CA LEU A 102 -20.73 -21.35 -1.17
C LEU A 102 -20.36 -20.26 -0.16
N GLY A 103 -21.34 -19.52 0.37
CA GLY A 103 -21.09 -18.56 1.45
C GLY A 103 -20.57 -19.20 2.76
N ARG A 104 -20.94 -20.46 3.07
CA ARG A 104 -20.35 -21.21 4.18
C ARG A 104 -18.91 -21.63 3.88
N VAL A 105 -18.61 -21.99 2.63
CA VAL A 105 -17.23 -22.25 2.19
C VAL A 105 -16.38 -21.00 2.36
N ASP A 106 -16.87 -19.82 1.95
CA ASP A 106 -16.15 -18.55 2.15
C ASP A 106 -15.84 -18.26 3.62
N LEU A 107 -16.78 -18.58 4.52
CA LEU A 107 -16.56 -18.47 5.97
C LEU A 107 -15.50 -19.46 6.45
N GLY A 108 -15.54 -20.71 5.99
CA GLY A 108 -14.50 -21.70 6.27
C GLY A 108 -13.11 -21.22 5.82
N VAL A 109 -13.02 -20.66 4.62
CA VAL A 109 -11.77 -20.07 4.08
C VAL A 109 -11.28 -18.91 4.96
N LEU A 110 -12.17 -18.05 5.45
CA LEU A 110 -11.81 -16.98 6.40
C LEU A 110 -11.27 -17.54 7.72
N VAL A 111 -11.92 -18.56 8.29
CA VAL A 111 -11.50 -19.17 9.56
C VAL A 111 -10.11 -19.82 9.40
N LEU A 112 -9.91 -20.60 8.33
CA LEU A 112 -8.61 -21.21 8.01
C LEU A 112 -7.51 -20.15 7.91
N ALA A 113 -7.78 -19.05 7.20
CA ALA A 113 -6.85 -17.94 7.05
C ALA A 113 -6.51 -17.28 8.40
N ALA A 114 -7.50 -17.03 9.25
CA ALA A 114 -7.28 -16.44 10.57
C ALA A 114 -6.42 -17.35 11.47
N VAL A 115 -6.67 -18.65 11.47
CA VAL A 115 -5.86 -19.64 12.20
C VAL A 115 -4.41 -19.60 11.72
N LEU A 116 -4.18 -19.59 10.41
CA LEU A 116 -2.82 -19.52 9.84
C LEU A 116 -2.06 -18.26 10.25
N VAL A 117 -2.74 -17.12 10.32
CA VAL A 117 -2.14 -15.86 10.77
C VAL A 117 -1.77 -15.91 12.25
N VAL A 118 -2.61 -16.50 13.09
CA VAL A 118 -2.30 -16.71 14.51
C VAL A 118 -1.14 -17.68 14.68
N CYS A 119 -1.09 -18.77 13.92
CA CYS A 119 0.07 -19.68 13.89
C CYS A 119 1.35 -18.94 13.48
N ALA A 120 1.28 -18.09 12.46
CA ALA A 120 2.44 -17.31 12.01
C ALA A 120 2.91 -16.28 13.04
N LEU A 121 2.00 -15.69 13.83
CA LEU A 121 2.34 -14.82 14.96
C LEU A 121 3.04 -15.62 16.06
N TRP A 122 2.54 -16.81 16.38
CA TRP A 122 3.16 -17.70 17.37
C TRP A 122 4.59 -18.08 17.00
N LEU A 123 4.85 -18.37 15.71
CA LEU A 123 6.17 -18.79 15.23
C LEU A 123 7.21 -17.67 15.26
N ASN A 124 6.77 -16.40 15.14
CA ASN A 124 7.66 -15.25 15.17
C ASN A 124 6.93 -14.03 15.78
N PRO A 125 6.91 -13.93 17.11
CA PRO A 125 6.18 -12.87 17.80
C PRO A 125 7.00 -11.57 17.96
N ALA A 126 8.31 -11.62 17.70
CA ALA A 126 9.25 -10.52 17.99
C ALA A 126 9.12 -9.31 17.04
N GLY A 127 8.53 -9.50 15.86
CA GLY A 127 8.35 -8.44 14.86
C GLY A 127 9.66 -7.93 14.25
N ILE A 128 9.60 -6.71 13.71
CA ILE A 128 10.74 -6.00 13.11
C ILE A 128 10.97 -4.66 13.81
N ASP A 129 11.71 -3.75 13.19
CA ASP A 129 11.98 -2.39 13.66
C ASP A 129 10.71 -1.61 14.04
N GLU A 130 9.66 -1.74 13.26
CA GLU A 130 8.37 -1.11 13.51
C GLU A 130 7.75 -1.53 14.86
N ALA A 131 7.85 -2.81 15.22
CA ALA A 131 7.39 -3.32 16.50
C ALA A 131 8.27 -2.81 17.65
N ALA A 132 9.59 -2.78 17.47
CA ALA A 132 10.52 -2.25 18.48
C ALA A 132 10.25 -0.77 18.77
N LEU A 133 10.14 0.05 17.73
CA LEU A 133 9.82 1.47 17.83
C LEU A 133 8.45 1.72 18.46
N THR A 134 7.42 0.96 18.05
CA THR A 134 6.06 1.12 18.59
C THR A 134 5.96 0.68 20.04
N THR A 135 6.66 -0.40 20.42
CA THR A 135 6.74 -0.84 21.82
C THR A 135 7.51 0.17 22.68
N GLN A 136 8.62 0.74 22.19
CA GLN A 136 9.33 1.78 22.93
C GLN A 136 8.46 3.03 23.11
N ALA A 137 7.75 3.47 22.07
CA ALA A 137 6.79 4.56 22.16
C ALA A 137 5.69 4.28 23.20
N ALA A 138 5.15 3.06 23.22
CA ALA A 138 4.18 2.62 24.22
C ALA A 138 4.77 2.63 25.65
N ASN A 139 6.03 2.23 25.80
CA ASN A 139 6.75 2.31 27.07
C ASN A 139 6.87 3.77 27.56
N GLU A 140 7.26 4.70 26.68
CA GLU A 140 7.32 6.13 27.06
C GLU A 140 5.94 6.67 27.47
N ILE A 141 4.87 6.28 26.75
CA ILE A 141 3.48 6.66 27.11
C ILE A 141 3.13 6.18 28.51
N VAL A 142 3.42 4.92 28.85
CA VAL A 142 3.13 4.33 30.16
C VAL A 142 3.84 5.09 31.29
N HIS A 143 5.06 5.57 31.04
CA HIS A 143 5.86 6.30 32.03
C HIS A 143 5.62 7.82 32.00
N GLY A 144 4.70 8.32 31.14
CA GLY A 144 4.39 9.75 31.03
C GLY A 144 5.50 10.59 30.39
N HIS A 145 6.43 9.95 29.67
CA HIS A 145 7.54 10.61 28.99
C HIS A 145 7.16 11.08 27.58
N ALA A 146 8.01 11.92 27.00
CA ALA A 146 7.86 12.38 25.62
C ALA A 146 8.19 11.26 24.62
N MET A 147 7.26 10.97 23.73
CA MET A 147 7.43 9.99 22.65
C MET A 147 8.17 10.58 21.43
N TYR A 148 7.87 11.85 21.09
CA TYR A 148 8.43 12.51 19.91
C TYR A 148 9.72 13.27 20.25
N GLY A 149 10.61 13.38 19.26
CA GLY A 149 11.89 14.08 19.41
C GLY A 149 12.94 13.30 20.21
N GLN A 150 12.65 12.07 20.62
CA GLN A 150 13.58 11.21 21.36
C GLN A 150 14.21 10.17 20.42
N PRO A 151 15.54 10.08 20.35
CA PRO A 151 16.23 9.02 19.63
C PRO A 151 16.44 7.78 20.52
N TRP A 152 16.24 6.59 19.96
CA TRP A 152 16.41 5.31 20.64
C TRP A 152 17.44 4.40 19.94
N PRO A 153 18.72 4.79 19.87
CA PRO A 153 19.74 4.07 19.10
C PRO A 153 20.01 2.64 19.60
N TRP A 154 19.76 2.35 20.87
CA TRP A 154 19.97 1.03 21.46
C TRP A 154 19.04 -0.05 20.89
N LEU A 155 17.91 0.33 20.26
CA LEU A 155 16.98 -0.63 19.64
C LEU A 155 17.59 -1.32 18.41
N PHE A 156 18.49 -0.64 17.71
CA PHE A 156 18.99 -1.04 16.38
C PHE A 156 20.28 -1.86 16.41
N GLY A 157 20.64 -2.40 17.57
CA GLY A 157 21.83 -3.26 17.75
C GLY A 157 21.61 -4.73 17.42
N THR A 158 20.41 -5.12 16.98
CA THR A 158 20.04 -6.53 16.74
C THR A 158 19.76 -6.80 15.26
N PRO A 159 20.08 -8.00 14.73
CA PRO A 159 19.87 -8.32 13.31
C PRO A 159 18.41 -8.24 12.83
N THR A 160 17.44 -8.25 13.75
CA THR A 160 16.00 -8.25 13.47
C THR A 160 15.40 -6.85 13.39
N VAL A 161 16.11 -5.82 13.85
CA VAL A 161 15.64 -4.42 13.87
C VAL A 161 16.42 -3.65 12.82
N GLY A 162 15.81 -3.47 11.65
CA GLY A 162 16.37 -2.66 10.56
C GLY A 162 16.45 -1.19 10.95
N ILE A 163 17.46 -0.48 10.43
CA ILE A 163 17.65 0.94 10.67
C ILE A 163 17.40 1.77 9.41
N THR A 164 16.64 2.87 9.54
CA THR A 164 16.43 3.78 8.40
C THR A 164 17.63 4.73 8.26
N LYS A 165 18.38 4.55 7.17
CA LYS A 165 19.58 5.33 6.85
C LYS A 165 19.23 6.64 6.16
N LEU A 166 20.01 7.70 6.42
CA LEU A 166 19.80 9.04 5.89
C LEU A 166 20.84 9.39 4.82
N MET A 167 20.46 10.20 3.84
CA MET A 167 21.38 10.66 2.78
C MET A 167 22.57 11.49 3.30
N SER A 168 22.49 11.95 4.56
CA SER A 168 23.57 12.63 5.30
C SER A 168 24.56 11.67 5.99
N GLY A 169 24.50 10.36 5.70
CA GLY A 169 25.38 9.36 6.32
C GLY A 169 25.05 9.02 7.77
N GLY A 170 23.94 9.56 8.29
CA GLY A 170 23.39 9.20 9.59
C GLY A 170 22.29 8.14 9.48
N ALA A 171 21.54 8.00 10.56
CA ALA A 171 20.35 7.18 10.63
C ALA A 171 19.27 7.87 11.47
N ASP A 172 18.03 7.46 11.25
CA ASP A 172 16.91 7.86 12.08
C ASP A 172 16.65 6.81 13.16
N TYR A 173 16.55 7.31 14.38
CA TYR A 173 16.36 6.54 15.61
C TYR A 173 15.05 6.92 16.31
N THR A 174 14.21 7.73 15.67
CA THR A 174 13.05 8.35 16.30
C THR A 174 11.74 7.69 15.88
N TYR A 175 10.66 7.93 16.65
CA TYR A 175 9.33 7.48 16.29
C TYR A 175 8.65 8.43 15.29
N GLY A 176 8.40 7.96 14.08
CA GLY A 176 7.84 8.75 12.97
C GLY A 176 6.35 8.54 12.67
N TYR A 177 5.57 7.90 13.57
CA TYR A 177 4.17 7.55 13.32
C TYR A 177 3.18 8.33 14.18
N GLY A 178 1.90 8.26 13.82
CA GLY A 178 0.82 8.79 14.65
C GLY A 178 0.67 8.00 15.95
N PRO A 179 0.17 8.62 17.03
CA PRO A 179 0.23 8.03 18.37
C PRO A 179 -0.78 6.89 18.60
N LEU A 180 -1.81 6.73 17.76
CA LEU A 180 -2.92 5.82 18.07
C LEU A 180 -2.45 4.37 18.26
N THR A 181 -1.56 3.87 17.40
CA THR A 181 -1.09 2.48 17.52
C THR A 181 -0.29 2.30 18.82
N ALA A 182 0.62 3.21 19.15
CA ALA A 182 1.36 3.16 20.41
C ALA A 182 0.43 3.23 21.64
N LEU A 183 -0.62 4.07 21.59
CA LEU A 183 -1.65 4.15 22.62
C LEU A 183 -2.42 2.83 22.81
N LEU A 184 -2.72 2.11 21.72
CA LEU A 184 -3.35 0.79 21.78
C LEU A 184 -2.39 -0.29 22.30
N VAL A 185 -1.09 -0.14 22.07
CA VAL A 185 -0.05 -1.05 22.53
C VAL A 185 0.25 -0.87 24.02
N ALA A 186 0.23 0.36 24.53
CA ALA A 186 0.50 0.71 25.93
C ALA A 186 -0.19 -0.22 26.96
N PRO A 187 -1.52 -0.45 26.93
CA PRO A 187 -2.17 -1.31 27.93
C PRO A 187 -1.75 -2.77 27.82
N ILE A 188 -1.38 -3.26 26.64
CA ILE A 188 -0.89 -4.65 26.46
C ILE A 188 0.56 -4.76 26.91
N HIS A 189 1.35 -3.71 26.69
CA HIS A 189 2.75 -3.63 27.08
C HIS A 189 2.92 -3.74 28.60
N LEU A 190 1.98 -3.21 29.39
CA LEU A 190 1.93 -3.38 30.85
C LEU A 190 1.98 -4.84 31.33
N PHE A 191 1.60 -5.80 30.47
CA PHE A 191 1.63 -7.22 30.80
C PHE A 191 2.72 -7.98 30.03
N ALA A 192 2.87 -7.68 28.73
CA ALA A 192 3.73 -8.46 27.84
C ALA A 192 5.17 -7.94 27.71
N HIS A 193 5.50 -6.75 28.24
CA HIS A 193 6.84 -6.10 28.33
C HIS A 193 7.79 -6.32 27.13
N SER A 194 7.27 -6.53 25.93
CA SER A 194 8.03 -6.95 24.75
C SER A 194 7.37 -6.46 23.47
N THR A 195 8.06 -6.64 22.34
CA THR A 195 7.55 -6.33 21.00
C THR A 195 6.31 -7.13 20.62
N VAL A 196 6.02 -8.23 21.33
CA VAL A 196 4.79 -9.01 21.19
C VAL A 196 3.54 -8.16 21.38
N ALA A 197 3.58 -7.15 22.24
CA ALA A 197 2.46 -6.23 22.42
C ALA A 197 2.11 -5.50 21.11
N ALA A 198 3.12 -4.96 20.42
CA ALA A 198 2.94 -4.27 19.15
C ALA A 198 2.43 -5.22 18.06
N THR A 199 3.06 -6.39 17.91
CA THR A 199 2.70 -7.36 16.87
C THR A 199 1.30 -7.95 17.10
N ALA A 200 0.89 -8.14 18.37
CA ALA A 200 -0.46 -8.56 18.72
C ALA A 200 -1.51 -7.51 18.36
N VAL A 201 -1.28 -6.22 18.66
CA VAL A 201 -2.21 -5.13 18.30
C VAL A 201 -2.42 -5.06 16.79
N THR A 202 -1.36 -5.03 16.01
CA THR A 202 -1.46 -4.91 14.54
C THR A 202 -2.01 -6.18 13.90
N THR A 203 -1.69 -7.36 14.42
CA THR A 203 -2.31 -8.63 13.97
C THR A 203 -3.80 -8.66 14.30
N GLY A 204 -4.19 -8.26 15.51
CA GLY A 204 -5.60 -8.13 15.90
C GLY A 204 -6.35 -7.12 15.02
N ALA A 205 -5.73 -5.98 14.72
CA ALA A 205 -6.29 -4.98 13.81
C ALA A 205 -6.48 -5.55 12.39
N LEU A 206 -5.52 -6.31 11.85
CA LEU A 206 -5.66 -6.97 10.55
C LEU A 206 -6.84 -7.96 10.53
N LEU A 207 -6.95 -8.81 11.55
CA LEU A 207 -8.04 -9.79 11.66
C LEU A 207 -9.40 -9.08 11.78
N ALA A 208 -9.51 -8.10 12.66
CA ALA A 208 -10.73 -7.30 12.85
C ALA A 208 -11.10 -6.53 11.58
N GLY A 209 -10.12 -5.91 10.91
CA GLY A 209 -10.31 -5.23 9.63
C GLY A 209 -10.78 -6.19 8.53
N THR A 210 -10.19 -7.38 8.45
CA THR A 210 -10.59 -8.42 7.49
C THR A 210 -12.03 -8.87 7.72
N VAL A 211 -12.40 -9.19 8.97
CA VAL A 211 -13.77 -9.57 9.33
C VAL A 211 -14.74 -8.43 9.00
N THR A 212 -14.37 -7.19 9.32
CA THR A 212 -15.17 -6.01 9.00
C THR A 212 -15.38 -5.88 7.49
N LEU A 213 -14.33 -5.99 6.69
CA LEU A 213 -14.45 -5.96 5.22
C LEU A 213 -15.34 -7.10 4.73
N TRP A 214 -15.10 -8.34 5.19
CA TRP A 214 -15.88 -9.52 4.82
C TRP A 214 -17.37 -9.34 5.13
N VAL A 215 -17.72 -8.78 6.28
CA VAL A 215 -19.13 -8.54 6.67
C VAL A 215 -19.76 -7.45 5.80
N LEU A 216 -19.02 -6.36 5.54
CA LEU A 216 -19.54 -5.20 4.80
C LEU A 216 -19.62 -5.42 3.28
N LEU A 217 -18.85 -6.36 2.73
CA LEU A 217 -18.90 -6.73 1.33
C LEU A 217 -20.17 -7.53 0.97
N PRO A 218 -20.69 -7.36 -0.26
CA PRO A 218 -21.74 -8.24 -0.77
C PRO A 218 -21.29 -9.71 -0.71
N ALA A 219 -22.23 -10.63 -0.41
CA ALA A 219 -21.93 -12.04 -0.18
C ALA A 219 -20.96 -12.67 -1.22
N PRO A 220 -21.12 -12.45 -2.54
CA PRO A 220 -20.25 -13.09 -3.50
C PRO A 220 -18.84 -12.46 -3.64
N TRP A 221 -18.57 -11.32 -2.97
CA TRP A 221 -17.24 -10.69 -2.88
C TRP A 221 -16.48 -11.02 -1.60
N ARG A 222 -17.11 -11.70 -0.64
CA ARG A 222 -16.56 -11.84 0.72
C ARG A 222 -15.23 -12.58 0.76
N SER A 223 -15.07 -13.64 -0.03
CA SER A 223 -13.81 -14.38 -0.15
C SER A 223 -12.66 -13.54 -0.69
N ALA A 224 -12.94 -12.49 -1.48
CA ALA A 224 -11.91 -11.55 -1.92
C ALA A 224 -11.26 -10.81 -0.75
N ALA A 225 -12.01 -10.49 0.31
CA ALA A 225 -11.46 -9.91 1.54
C ALA A 225 -10.43 -10.85 2.19
N THR A 226 -10.76 -12.13 2.29
CA THR A 226 -9.82 -13.13 2.83
C THR A 226 -8.57 -13.24 1.97
N ALA A 227 -8.73 -13.27 0.64
CA ALA A 227 -7.61 -13.38 -0.29
C ALA A 227 -6.61 -12.22 -0.15
N VAL A 228 -7.11 -10.98 -0.23
CA VAL A 228 -6.26 -9.79 -0.22
C VAL A 228 -5.69 -9.48 1.15
N CYS A 229 -6.46 -9.69 2.23
CA CYS A 229 -6.01 -9.35 3.57
C CYS A 229 -5.12 -10.43 4.20
N LEU A 230 -5.41 -11.71 3.98
CA LEU A 230 -4.76 -12.81 4.71
C LEU A 230 -4.07 -13.82 3.78
N GLY A 231 -4.61 -14.02 2.58
CA GLY A 231 -4.18 -15.04 1.64
C GLY A 231 -2.76 -14.87 1.11
N PHE A 232 -2.46 -13.71 0.51
CA PHE A 232 -1.16 -13.47 -0.13
C PHE A 232 0.04 -13.34 0.84
N GLY A 233 -0.19 -13.37 2.16
CA GLY A 233 0.87 -13.36 3.18
C GLY A 233 1.56 -12.02 3.41
N LEU A 234 1.45 -11.05 2.49
CA LEU A 234 2.06 -9.72 2.64
C LEU A 234 1.52 -8.95 3.85
N LEU A 235 0.19 -8.75 3.92
CA LEU A 235 -0.43 -8.03 5.02
C LEU A 235 -0.22 -8.73 6.38
N PRO A 236 -0.32 -10.06 6.49
CA PRO A 236 0.07 -10.78 7.70
C PRO A 236 1.55 -10.58 8.07
N ALA A 237 2.46 -10.48 7.11
CA ALA A 237 3.87 -10.21 7.39
C ALA A 237 4.06 -8.80 8.00
N TYR A 238 3.43 -7.77 7.44
CA TYR A 238 3.48 -6.41 7.99
C TYR A 238 2.76 -6.30 9.35
N ALA A 239 1.66 -7.02 9.54
CA ALA A 239 0.95 -7.06 10.81
C ALA A 239 1.82 -7.71 11.90
N ARG A 240 2.48 -8.84 11.61
CA ARG A 240 3.46 -9.43 12.53
C ARG A 240 4.72 -8.60 12.68
N GLY A 241 5.01 -7.71 11.74
CA GLY A 241 6.07 -6.72 11.86
C GLY A 241 5.78 -5.59 12.87
N GLY A 242 4.54 -5.47 13.37
CA GLY A 242 4.14 -4.39 14.26
C GLY A 242 3.83 -3.08 13.55
N TYR A 243 3.56 -3.11 12.24
CA TYR A 243 3.51 -1.89 11.43
C TYR A 243 2.21 -1.07 11.65
N PRO A 244 2.27 0.21 12.10
CA PRO A 244 1.08 1.03 12.37
C PRO A 244 0.13 1.24 11.19
N ALA A 245 0.63 1.11 9.95
CA ALA A 245 -0.18 1.21 8.74
C ALA A 245 -1.29 0.14 8.68
N ILE A 246 -1.11 -1.01 9.34
CA ILE A 246 -2.14 -2.06 9.41
C ILE A 246 -3.33 -1.61 10.26
N THR A 247 -3.08 -0.93 11.37
CA THR A 247 -4.13 -0.32 12.19
C THR A 247 -4.90 0.73 11.40
N ALA A 248 -4.19 1.60 10.67
CA ALA A 248 -4.81 2.60 9.81
C ALA A 248 -5.65 1.95 8.70
N LEU A 249 -5.14 0.91 8.03
CA LEU A 249 -5.88 0.14 7.02
C LEU A 249 -7.20 -0.42 7.58
N ALA A 250 -7.16 -1.08 8.75
CA ALA A 250 -8.34 -1.66 9.38
C ALA A 250 -9.42 -0.60 9.65
N LEU A 251 -9.00 0.60 10.07
CA LEU A 251 -9.88 1.74 10.31
C LEU A 251 -10.37 2.39 9.00
N LEU A 252 -9.62 2.36 7.91
CA LEU A 252 -10.02 2.90 6.61
C LEU A 252 -11.08 2.04 5.90
N ILE A 253 -11.15 0.73 6.19
CA ILE A 253 -12.14 -0.19 5.59
C ILE A 253 -13.58 0.33 5.72
N PRO A 254 -14.12 0.62 6.92
CA PRO A 254 -15.49 1.13 7.05
C PRO A 254 -15.69 2.51 6.39
N VAL A 255 -14.63 3.31 6.25
CA VAL A 255 -14.66 4.63 5.60
C VAL A 255 -14.92 4.49 4.10
N VAL A 256 -14.21 3.58 3.43
CA VAL A 256 -14.27 3.45 1.97
C VAL A 256 -15.43 2.57 1.49
N VAL A 257 -15.90 1.62 2.29
CA VAL A 257 -17.02 0.75 1.92
C VAL A 257 -18.30 1.60 1.76
N ARG A 258 -18.85 1.61 0.54
CA ARG A 258 -20.04 2.41 0.18
C ARG A 258 -19.86 3.89 0.55
N TRP A 259 -18.66 4.45 0.37
CA TRP A 259 -18.35 5.84 0.73
C TRP A 259 -19.30 6.83 0.05
N HIS A 260 -19.75 6.55 -1.19
CA HIS A 260 -20.70 7.38 -1.94
C HIS A 260 -22.05 7.57 -1.23
N ARG A 261 -22.38 6.75 -0.22
CA ARG A 261 -23.61 6.89 0.58
C ARG A 261 -23.44 7.77 1.82
N THR A 262 -22.21 8.13 2.19
CA THR A 262 -21.96 8.98 3.36
C THR A 262 -22.61 10.34 3.17
N GLY A 263 -23.50 10.73 4.09
CA GLY A 263 -24.20 12.01 4.01
C GLY A 263 -25.42 12.04 3.07
N ALA A 264 -25.85 10.90 2.52
CA ALA A 264 -27.01 10.83 1.64
C ALA A 264 -28.25 11.43 2.30
N GLY A 265 -29.08 12.15 1.54
CA GLY A 265 -30.25 12.87 2.08
C GLY A 265 -29.91 14.05 2.98
N GLY A 266 -28.65 14.50 3.04
CA GLY A 266 -28.24 15.70 3.77
C GLY A 266 -27.91 15.48 5.25
N ARG A 267 -27.81 14.23 5.70
CA ARG A 267 -27.51 13.89 7.10
C ARG A 267 -26.43 12.81 7.16
N LEU A 268 -25.49 12.91 8.12
CA LEU A 268 -24.48 11.86 8.31
C LEU A 268 -25.07 10.56 8.86
N GLY A 269 -26.04 10.68 9.78
CA GLY A 269 -26.55 9.54 10.54
C GLY A 269 -25.47 8.83 11.37
N ARG A 270 -25.84 7.74 12.04
CA ARG A 270 -24.89 6.97 12.88
C ARG A 270 -23.74 6.38 12.05
N GLY A 271 -24.03 5.88 10.85
CA GLY A 271 -23.03 5.31 9.96
C GLY A 271 -22.02 6.34 9.45
N GLY A 272 -22.47 7.55 9.07
CA GLY A 272 -21.56 8.62 8.66
C GLY A 272 -20.70 9.14 9.81
N VAL A 273 -21.26 9.23 11.02
CA VAL A 273 -20.50 9.56 12.24
C VAL A 273 -19.40 8.53 12.49
N ALA A 274 -19.75 7.24 12.51
CA ALA A 274 -18.77 6.16 12.71
C ALA A 274 -17.64 6.20 11.66
N ARG A 275 -17.97 6.42 10.38
CA ARG A 275 -16.97 6.59 9.31
C ARG A 275 -16.06 7.80 9.52
N SER A 276 -16.60 8.91 10.03
CA SER A 276 -15.81 10.11 10.32
C SER A 276 -14.81 9.83 11.45
N VAL A 277 -15.28 9.18 12.52
CA VAL A 277 -14.43 8.75 13.64
C VAL A 277 -13.34 7.79 13.14
N CYS A 278 -13.70 6.76 12.38
CA CYS A 278 -12.73 5.83 11.79
C CYS A 278 -11.68 6.53 10.91
N LEU A 279 -12.07 7.53 10.10
CA LEU A 279 -11.13 8.32 9.31
C LEU A 279 -10.15 9.11 10.21
N GLY A 280 -10.67 9.77 11.25
CA GLY A 280 -9.84 10.49 12.22
C GLY A 280 -8.85 9.58 12.96
N LEU A 281 -9.32 8.42 13.41
CA LEU A 281 -8.49 7.39 14.04
C LEU A 281 -7.43 6.85 13.07
N ALA A 282 -7.80 6.58 11.80
CA ALA A 282 -6.84 6.12 10.80
C ALA A 282 -5.72 7.15 10.57
N CYS A 283 -6.08 8.44 10.46
CA CYS A 283 -5.12 9.54 10.38
C CYS A 283 -4.25 9.68 11.63
N ALA A 284 -4.73 9.25 12.80
CA ALA A 284 -3.98 9.27 14.05
C ALA A 284 -3.13 8.01 14.27
N ALA A 285 -3.40 6.93 13.53
CA ALA A 285 -2.55 5.74 13.49
C ALA A 285 -1.38 5.94 12.54
N GLN A 286 -1.64 6.46 11.32
CA GLN A 286 -0.61 6.56 10.30
C GLN A 286 -0.94 7.58 9.19
N GLN A 287 0.08 8.28 8.69
CA GLN A 287 -0.02 9.40 7.74
C GLN A 287 -0.51 9.03 6.32
N LEU A 288 -0.43 7.78 5.89
CA LEU A 288 -0.96 7.27 4.62
C LEU A 288 -2.45 7.59 4.49
N ALA A 289 -3.20 7.55 5.60
CA ALA A 289 -4.60 7.95 5.60
C ALA A 289 -4.82 9.41 5.18
N TRP A 290 -3.84 10.30 5.42
CA TRP A 290 -3.91 11.72 5.05
C TRP A 290 -3.95 11.92 3.53
N PHE A 291 -3.40 10.98 2.76
CA PHE A 291 -3.40 11.07 1.30
C PHE A 291 -4.72 10.60 0.67
N LEU A 292 -5.44 9.69 1.35
CA LEU A 292 -6.76 9.26 0.90
C LEU A 292 -7.87 10.27 1.25
N ALA A 293 -7.75 10.97 2.39
CA ALA A 293 -8.78 11.87 2.89
C ALA A 293 -9.20 12.97 1.88
N PRO A 294 -8.29 13.71 1.20
CA PRO A 294 -8.67 14.71 0.20
C PRO A 294 -9.51 14.14 -0.94
N PHE A 295 -9.16 12.96 -1.44
CA PHE A 295 -9.88 12.30 -2.52
C PHE A 295 -11.28 11.89 -2.09
N LEU A 296 -11.42 11.36 -0.87
CA LEU A 296 -12.72 11.02 -0.29
C LEU A 296 -13.61 12.26 -0.09
N LEU A 297 -13.05 13.36 0.41
CA LEU A 297 -13.79 14.60 0.64
C LEU A 297 -14.26 15.23 -0.68
N VAL A 298 -13.40 15.24 -1.70
CA VAL A 298 -13.76 15.68 -3.07
C VAL A 298 -14.88 14.80 -3.63
N GLY A 299 -14.72 13.48 -3.57
CA GLY A 299 -15.73 12.53 -4.04
C GLY A 299 -17.07 12.70 -3.32
N MET A 300 -17.03 12.81 -2.00
CA MET A 300 -18.22 13.01 -1.16
C MET A 300 -18.92 14.32 -1.52
N TYR A 301 -18.19 15.43 -1.61
CA TYR A 301 -18.76 16.72 -2.00
C TYR A 301 -19.37 16.67 -3.40
N ALA A 302 -18.67 16.08 -4.37
CA ALA A 302 -19.15 15.97 -5.74
C ALA A 302 -20.46 15.18 -5.83
N VAL A 303 -20.53 14.01 -5.20
CA VAL A 303 -21.74 13.18 -5.17
C VAL A 303 -22.87 13.93 -4.47
N ARG A 304 -22.62 14.49 -3.28
CA ARG A 304 -23.65 15.19 -2.51
C ARG A 304 -24.12 16.49 -3.17
N ARG A 305 -23.25 17.20 -3.89
CA ARG A 305 -23.63 18.40 -4.64
C ARG A 305 -24.52 18.08 -5.83
N GLY A 306 -24.29 16.94 -6.48
CA GLY A 306 -25.16 16.44 -7.54
C GLY A 306 -26.58 16.14 -7.06
N GLU A 307 -26.73 15.70 -5.81
CA GLU A 307 -28.01 15.30 -5.22
C GLU A 307 -28.74 16.42 -4.47
N LEU A 308 -28.00 17.25 -3.72
CA LEU A 308 -28.57 18.16 -2.70
C LEU A 308 -28.33 19.64 -2.99
N GLY A 309 -27.60 19.96 -4.07
CA GLY A 309 -27.10 21.31 -4.32
C GLY A 309 -25.90 21.70 -3.46
N HIS A 310 -25.32 22.88 -3.70
CA HIS A 310 -24.00 23.24 -3.17
C HIS A 310 -23.95 23.45 -1.65
N ARG A 311 -24.95 24.11 -1.04
CA ARG A 311 -24.94 24.47 0.39
C ARG A 311 -24.99 23.23 1.29
N ARG A 312 -25.98 22.37 1.08
CA ARG A 312 -26.16 21.14 1.86
C ARG A 312 -25.04 20.14 1.64
N ALA A 313 -24.49 20.06 0.42
CA ALA A 313 -23.32 19.23 0.15
C ALA A 313 -22.10 19.71 0.96
N LEU A 314 -21.84 21.03 0.95
CA LEU A 314 -20.74 21.61 1.73
C LEU A 314 -20.94 21.36 3.23
N GLU A 315 -22.14 21.62 3.76
CA GLU A 315 -22.47 21.40 5.17
C GLU A 315 -22.16 19.98 5.63
N VAL A 316 -22.59 18.97 4.86
CA VAL A 316 -22.41 17.56 5.24
C VAL A 316 -20.96 17.11 5.08
N THR A 317 -20.26 17.54 4.03
CA THR A 317 -18.83 17.27 3.87
C THR A 317 -18.00 17.93 4.96
N VAL A 318 -18.30 19.19 5.33
CA VAL A 318 -17.63 19.90 6.43
C VAL A 318 -17.90 19.21 7.76
N ARG A 319 -19.14 18.77 8.04
CA ARG A 319 -19.43 18.00 9.26
C ARG A 319 -18.65 16.70 9.33
N HIS A 320 -18.53 15.97 8.22
CA HIS A 320 -17.74 14.75 8.16
C HIS A 320 -16.25 15.03 8.43
N ALA A 321 -15.69 16.04 7.74
CA ALA A 321 -14.31 16.44 7.90
C ALA A 321 -14.01 16.96 9.32
N ALA A 322 -14.89 17.80 9.88
CA ALA A 322 -14.74 18.36 11.21
C ALA A 322 -14.79 17.27 12.29
N LEU A 323 -15.67 16.28 12.16
CA LEU A 323 -15.72 15.17 13.11
C LEU A 323 -14.48 14.27 13.01
N ALA A 324 -14.02 13.98 11.79
CA ALA A 324 -12.77 13.24 11.59
C ALA A 324 -11.56 13.99 12.17
N PHE A 325 -11.48 15.30 11.90
CA PHE A 325 -10.44 16.17 12.44
C PHE A 325 -10.50 16.25 13.97
N ALA A 326 -11.69 16.40 14.56
CA ALA A 326 -11.87 16.43 16.01
C ALA A 326 -11.43 15.11 16.67
N THR A 327 -11.74 13.96 16.04
CA THR A 327 -11.27 12.65 16.53
C THR A 327 -9.75 12.53 16.43
N TRP A 328 -9.17 12.91 15.29
CA TRP A 328 -7.72 12.93 15.13
C TRP A 328 -7.04 13.83 16.16
N LEU A 329 -7.58 15.04 16.36
CA LEU A 329 -7.07 16.02 17.30
C LEU A 329 -7.17 15.50 18.74
N LEU A 330 -8.29 14.88 19.11
CA LEU A 330 -8.48 14.30 20.45
C LEU A 330 -7.39 13.27 20.78
N VAL A 331 -7.04 12.41 19.83
CA VAL A 331 -5.99 11.41 20.00
C VAL A 331 -4.59 12.04 20.07
N ASN A 332 -4.37 13.13 19.32
CA ASN A 332 -3.07 13.80 19.26
C ASN A 332 -2.88 14.89 20.34
N ALA A 333 -3.95 15.36 20.99
CA ALA A 333 -3.95 16.55 21.82
C ALA A 333 -2.91 16.50 22.95
N TYR A 334 -2.80 15.36 23.63
CA TYR A 334 -1.81 15.15 24.69
C TYR A 334 -0.38 15.33 24.18
N PHE A 335 -0.04 14.74 23.04
CA PHE A 335 1.30 14.81 22.45
C PHE A 335 1.63 16.19 21.87
N ILE A 336 0.63 16.87 21.33
CA ILE A 336 0.76 18.27 20.89
C ILE A 336 1.05 19.16 22.10
N ALA A 337 0.37 18.95 23.23
CA ALA A 337 0.59 19.72 24.45
C ALA A 337 1.96 19.48 25.09
N GLN A 338 2.51 18.25 25.00
CA GLN A 338 3.87 17.96 25.47
C GLN A 338 4.96 18.68 24.67
N GLY A 339 4.78 18.87 23.36
CA GLY A 339 5.80 19.47 22.50
C GLY A 339 5.33 19.64 21.07
N PRO A 340 4.74 20.79 20.68
CA PRO A 340 4.10 20.95 19.37
C PRO A 340 5.10 20.87 18.21
N SER A 341 6.31 21.41 18.38
CA SER A 341 7.37 21.34 17.36
C SER A 341 7.91 19.92 17.18
N GLN A 342 8.07 19.17 18.28
CA GLN A 342 8.53 17.78 18.26
C GLN A 342 7.48 16.86 17.66
N TRP A 343 6.22 17.01 18.07
CA TRP A 343 5.07 16.32 17.49
C TRP A 343 4.95 16.58 15.98
N LEU A 344 5.06 17.85 15.56
CA LEU A 344 4.97 18.22 14.16
C LEU A 344 6.14 17.64 13.35
N SER A 345 7.37 17.76 13.88
CA SER A 345 8.57 17.24 13.23
C SER A 345 8.55 15.72 13.11
N GLY A 346 8.10 15.01 14.14
CA GLY A 346 7.93 13.56 14.12
C GLY A 346 6.82 13.12 13.16
N SER A 347 5.68 13.81 13.19
CA SER A 347 4.55 13.52 12.29
C SER A 347 4.88 13.78 10.82
N LEU A 348 5.72 14.79 10.55
CA LEU A 348 6.17 15.13 9.20
C LEU A 348 7.49 14.46 8.79
N LEU A 349 8.09 13.66 9.68
CA LEU A 349 9.36 12.99 9.42
C LEU A 349 9.37 12.22 8.09
N PRO A 350 8.32 11.46 7.70
CA PRO A 350 8.31 10.78 6.41
C PRO A 350 8.46 11.70 5.19
N PHE A 351 8.15 13.00 5.32
CA PHE A 351 8.30 14.00 4.27
C PHE A 351 9.67 14.71 4.28
N THR A 352 10.35 14.75 5.43
CA THR A 352 11.55 15.58 5.64
C THR A 352 12.83 14.79 5.88
N GLN A 353 12.72 13.51 6.24
CA GLN A 353 13.81 12.66 6.72
C GLN A 353 14.97 12.50 5.72
N LYS A 354 14.78 12.73 4.42
CA LYS A 354 15.81 12.49 3.39
C LYS A 354 16.49 11.12 3.55
N ALA A 355 15.67 10.10 3.76
CA ALA A 355 16.14 8.72 3.87
C ALA A 355 16.81 8.26 2.56
N ILE A 356 17.70 7.28 2.67
CA ILE A 356 18.32 6.65 1.50
C ILE A 356 17.24 6.01 0.61
N LEU A 357 17.53 5.91 -0.69
CA LEU A 357 16.68 5.21 -1.64
C LEU A 357 16.44 3.79 -1.16
N HIS A 358 15.17 3.43 -1.06
CA HIS A 358 14.76 2.09 -0.69
C HIS A 358 13.40 1.74 -1.32
N GLY A 359 13.28 0.51 -1.80
CA GLY A 359 12.05 -0.07 -2.34
C GLY A 359 12.04 -0.30 -3.85
N GLN A 360 10.82 -0.42 -4.39
CA GLN A 360 10.51 -0.79 -5.77
C GLN A 360 9.70 0.34 -6.41
N GLY A 361 10.26 0.96 -7.46
CA GLY A 361 9.58 2.05 -8.17
C GLY A 361 10.46 2.72 -9.21
N VAL A 362 10.00 3.86 -9.70
CA VAL A 362 10.68 4.58 -10.80
C VAL A 362 12.05 5.12 -10.37
N MET A 363 12.25 5.40 -9.09
CA MET A 363 13.57 5.73 -8.54
C MET A 363 14.61 4.62 -8.78
N GLY A 364 14.16 3.38 -9.00
CA GLY A 364 14.98 2.25 -9.37
C GLY A 364 15.77 2.45 -10.66
N ILE A 365 15.39 3.39 -11.53
CA ILE A 365 16.19 3.74 -12.71
C ILE A 365 17.53 4.37 -12.26
N SER A 366 17.47 5.34 -11.34
CA SER A 366 18.66 5.98 -10.77
C SER A 366 19.45 5.07 -9.83
N TYR A 367 18.76 4.12 -9.20
CA TYR A 367 19.36 3.25 -8.19
C TYR A 367 19.92 1.93 -8.76
N TYR A 368 19.27 1.29 -9.75
CA TYR A 368 19.64 -0.02 -10.28
C TYR A 368 20.17 0.00 -11.72
N VAL A 369 19.67 0.91 -12.57
CA VAL A 369 19.88 0.84 -14.03
C VAL A 369 20.99 1.80 -14.50
N THR A 370 21.03 3.01 -13.96
CA THR A 370 22.02 4.03 -14.32
C THR A 370 23.15 4.09 -13.30
N GLY A 371 24.17 4.91 -13.58
CA GLY A 371 25.26 5.19 -12.65
C GLY A 371 24.87 6.07 -11.46
N GLY A 372 23.64 6.56 -11.39
CA GLY A 372 23.16 7.46 -10.34
C GLY A 372 22.46 8.70 -10.89
N SER A 373 22.26 9.70 -10.03
CA SER A 373 21.58 10.95 -10.38
C SER A 373 21.98 12.08 -9.42
N ASP A 374 22.22 13.28 -9.95
CA ASP A 374 22.44 14.51 -9.19
C ASP A 374 21.13 15.25 -8.85
N ARG A 375 19.96 14.72 -9.25
CA ARG A 375 18.63 15.33 -9.08
C ARG A 375 17.61 14.40 -8.43
N LEU A 376 18.00 13.64 -7.41
CA LEU A 376 17.07 12.67 -6.79
C LEU A 376 15.82 13.30 -6.19
N ASP A 377 15.90 14.55 -5.71
CA ASP A 377 14.74 15.30 -5.19
C ASP A 377 13.58 15.38 -6.19
N PHE A 378 13.88 15.32 -7.50
CA PHE A 378 12.86 15.35 -8.54
C PHE A 378 11.92 14.13 -8.53
N TYR A 379 12.34 12.99 -7.99
CA TYR A 379 11.41 11.87 -7.74
C TYR A 379 10.35 12.23 -6.69
N SER A 380 10.75 12.89 -5.61
CA SER A 380 9.81 13.38 -4.59
C SER A 380 8.89 14.47 -5.17
N TYR A 381 9.43 15.40 -5.96
CA TYR A 381 8.62 16.40 -6.67
C TYR A 381 7.63 15.73 -7.63
N ALA A 382 8.06 14.71 -8.37
CA ALA A 382 7.18 13.96 -9.25
C ALA A 382 6.03 13.29 -8.50
N GLY A 383 6.29 12.66 -7.35
CA GLY A 383 5.24 12.09 -6.50
C GLY A 383 4.24 13.14 -6.04
N MET A 384 4.70 14.29 -5.54
CA MET A 384 3.82 15.40 -5.11
C MET A 384 2.98 15.96 -6.27
N LEU A 385 3.61 16.22 -7.42
CA LEU A 385 2.92 16.72 -8.62
C LEU A 385 1.92 15.69 -9.16
N LEU A 386 2.25 14.39 -9.13
CA LEU A 386 1.33 13.33 -9.52
C LEU A 386 0.12 13.29 -8.59
N MET A 387 0.32 13.36 -7.27
CA MET A 387 -0.77 13.42 -6.29
C MET A 387 -1.72 14.60 -6.56
N LEU A 388 -1.15 15.81 -6.76
CA LEU A 388 -1.93 17.02 -7.07
C LEU A 388 -2.65 16.90 -8.41
N GLY A 389 -1.98 16.38 -9.44
CA GLY A 389 -2.55 16.14 -10.77
C GLY A 389 -3.70 15.13 -10.73
N LEU A 390 -3.58 14.05 -9.95
CA LEU A 390 -4.62 13.04 -9.76
C LEU A 390 -5.80 13.57 -8.94
N LEU A 391 -5.55 14.42 -7.94
CA LEU A 391 -6.61 15.09 -7.18
C LEU A 391 -7.39 16.06 -8.09
N ALA A 392 -6.68 16.86 -8.90
CA ALA A 392 -7.30 17.73 -9.88
C ALA A 392 -8.09 16.94 -10.94
N ALA A 393 -7.52 15.86 -11.48
CA ALA A 393 -8.21 14.97 -12.41
C ALA A 393 -9.47 14.37 -11.76
N THR A 394 -9.40 14.02 -10.48
CA THR A 394 -10.56 13.55 -9.71
C THR A 394 -11.66 14.60 -9.65
N VAL A 395 -11.34 15.87 -9.37
CA VAL A 395 -12.31 16.98 -9.37
C VAL A 395 -12.97 17.13 -10.75
N LEU A 396 -12.19 17.07 -11.83
CA LEU A 396 -12.66 17.30 -13.20
C LEU A 396 -13.45 16.11 -13.78
N PHE A 397 -13.10 14.88 -13.39
CA PHE A 397 -13.60 13.64 -14.00
C PHE A 397 -14.19 12.66 -12.97
N VAL A 398 -14.73 13.16 -11.86
CA VAL A 398 -15.22 12.34 -10.73
C VAL A 398 -16.23 11.28 -11.13
N ARG A 399 -17.07 11.52 -12.15
CA ARG A 399 -18.04 10.54 -12.65
C ARG A 399 -17.38 9.27 -13.19
N ARG A 400 -16.16 9.39 -13.73
CA ARG A 400 -15.38 8.29 -14.28
C ARG A 400 -14.35 7.76 -13.28
N LEU A 401 -13.68 8.66 -12.57
CA LEU A 401 -12.59 8.32 -11.65
C LEU A 401 -13.06 7.96 -10.24
N GLY A 402 -14.32 8.26 -9.88
CA GLY A 402 -14.85 8.02 -8.55
C GLY A 402 -14.78 6.57 -8.05
N PRO A 403 -14.92 5.51 -8.88
CA PRO A 403 -14.70 4.14 -8.42
C PRO A 403 -13.23 3.86 -8.06
N ALA A 404 -12.30 4.64 -8.62
CA ALA A 404 -10.86 4.48 -8.42
C ALA A 404 -10.29 5.37 -7.29
N LEU A 405 -11.12 6.12 -6.54
CA LEU A 405 -10.63 7.03 -5.47
C LEU A 405 -9.75 6.35 -4.43
N THR A 406 -9.97 5.06 -4.18
CA THR A 406 -9.16 4.29 -3.23
C THR A 406 -7.87 3.78 -3.84
N VAL A 407 -7.62 3.97 -5.14
CA VAL A 407 -6.40 3.56 -5.86
C VAL A 407 -5.51 4.76 -6.15
N LEU A 408 -6.09 5.85 -6.65
CA LEU A 408 -5.37 7.01 -7.19
C LEU A 408 -4.32 7.62 -6.25
N PRO A 409 -4.59 7.83 -4.94
CA PRO A 409 -3.60 8.46 -4.05
C PRO A 409 -2.29 7.66 -4.01
N TRP A 410 -2.38 6.33 -4.11
CA TRP A 410 -1.22 5.48 -3.90
C TRP A 410 -0.25 5.47 -5.08
N CYS A 411 -0.72 5.85 -6.28
CA CYS A 411 0.12 5.93 -7.48
C CYS A 411 1.28 6.91 -7.32
N ALA A 412 1.14 7.95 -6.50
CA ALA A 412 2.21 8.91 -6.23
C ALA A 412 3.43 8.28 -5.58
N PHE A 413 3.24 7.30 -4.68
CA PHE A 413 4.34 6.66 -3.96
C PHE A 413 5.24 5.83 -4.86
N TYR A 414 4.76 5.41 -6.04
CA TYR A 414 5.58 4.72 -7.03
C TYR A 414 6.70 5.61 -7.62
N LEU A 415 6.54 6.94 -7.54
CA LEU A 415 7.48 7.91 -8.08
C LEU A 415 8.48 8.44 -7.06
N THR A 416 8.24 8.28 -5.74
CA THR A 416 9.04 8.94 -4.71
C THR A 416 10.42 8.28 -4.49
N THR A 417 11.34 9.00 -3.84
CA THR A 417 12.68 8.48 -3.49
C THR A 417 12.64 7.30 -2.52
N ARG A 418 11.63 7.26 -1.63
CA ARG A 418 11.23 6.05 -0.88
C ARG A 418 9.99 5.43 -1.52
N SER A 419 10.12 4.97 -2.76
CA SER A 419 9.08 4.15 -3.39
C SER A 419 9.09 2.76 -2.77
N GLN A 420 8.49 2.61 -1.58
CA GLN A 420 8.24 1.30 -1.02
C GLN A 420 6.95 0.73 -1.62
N ASP A 421 7.09 -0.44 -2.24
CA ASP A 421 5.98 -1.30 -2.67
C ASP A 421 4.97 -1.50 -1.54
N GLY A 422 5.45 -1.57 -0.29
CA GLY A 422 4.63 -1.61 0.92
C GLY A 422 3.51 -0.57 0.95
N TYR A 423 3.77 0.70 0.64
CA TYR A 423 2.74 1.74 0.76
C TYR A 423 1.55 1.51 -0.19
N PHE A 424 1.81 1.01 -1.39
CA PHE A 424 0.79 0.71 -2.39
C PHE A 424 0.08 -0.61 -2.08
N LEU A 425 0.85 -1.65 -1.77
CA LEU A 425 0.32 -2.99 -1.58
C LEU A 425 -0.49 -3.14 -0.30
N LEU A 426 -0.12 -2.42 0.77
CA LEU A 426 -0.86 -2.43 2.04
C LEU A 426 -2.29 -1.92 1.89
N MET A 427 -2.55 -1.04 0.93
CA MET A 427 -3.86 -0.40 0.73
C MET A 427 -4.75 -1.14 -0.27
N THR A 428 -4.28 -2.23 -0.87
CA THR A 428 -5.03 -3.04 -1.84
C THR A 428 -6.41 -3.52 -1.35
N PRO A 429 -6.66 -3.82 -0.05
CA PRO A 429 -8.01 -4.17 0.40
C PRO A 429 -9.04 -3.05 0.21
N LEU A 430 -8.59 -1.79 0.24
CA LEU A 430 -9.47 -0.63 -0.01
C LEU A 430 -9.93 -0.56 -1.48
N TRP A 431 -9.19 -1.18 -2.40
CA TRP A 431 -9.55 -1.23 -3.82
C TRP A 431 -10.67 -2.23 -4.06
N ILE A 432 -10.56 -3.42 -3.44
CA ILE A 432 -11.64 -4.41 -3.42
C ILE A 432 -12.89 -3.83 -2.78
N ALA A 433 -12.74 -3.12 -1.66
CA ALA A 433 -13.86 -2.45 -1.00
C ALA A 433 -14.59 -1.49 -1.94
N ALA A 434 -13.87 -0.65 -2.69
CA ALA A 434 -14.46 0.26 -3.65
C ALA A 434 -15.07 -0.47 -4.86
N ALA A 435 -14.34 -1.39 -5.47
CA ALA A 435 -14.79 -2.16 -6.63
C ALA A 435 -16.10 -2.91 -6.36
N ALA A 436 -16.25 -3.49 -5.17
CA ALA A 436 -17.43 -4.25 -4.79
C ALA A 436 -18.62 -3.36 -4.35
N THR A 437 -18.39 -2.09 -4.00
CA THR A 437 -19.42 -1.30 -3.31
C THR A 437 -19.69 0.10 -3.86
N VAL A 438 -18.95 0.53 -4.88
CA VAL A 438 -19.08 1.86 -5.51
C VAL A 438 -19.34 1.68 -7.01
N PRO A 439 -20.59 1.39 -7.41
CA PRO A 439 -20.90 1.22 -8.83
C PRO A 439 -20.80 2.56 -9.56
N ALA A 440 -20.36 2.55 -10.82
CA ALA A 440 -20.24 3.75 -11.64
C ALA A 440 -21.58 4.51 -11.78
N SER A 441 -22.71 3.78 -11.76
CA SER A 441 -24.06 4.38 -11.80
C SER A 441 -24.35 5.28 -10.60
N ALA A 442 -23.79 5.00 -9.41
CA ALA A 442 -23.94 5.85 -8.24
C ALA A 442 -23.21 7.19 -8.37
N LEU A 443 -22.35 7.34 -9.37
CA LEU A 443 -21.59 8.56 -9.65
C LEU A 443 -22.12 9.32 -10.86
N ALA A 444 -23.10 8.77 -11.59
CA ALA A 444 -23.64 9.40 -12.80
C ALA A 444 -24.20 10.81 -12.53
N GLY A 445 -24.83 11.00 -11.37
CA GLY A 445 -25.36 12.29 -10.91
C GLY A 445 -24.34 13.21 -10.24
N ALA A 446 -23.11 12.77 -10.00
CA ALA A 446 -22.12 13.57 -9.28
C ALA A 446 -21.85 14.91 -9.99
N TRP A 447 -21.68 15.97 -9.21
CA TRP A 447 -21.27 17.26 -9.74
C TRP A 447 -19.83 17.19 -10.23
N GLN A 448 -19.59 17.72 -11.43
CA GLN A 448 -18.26 17.95 -11.96
C GLN A 448 -18.25 19.33 -12.65
N PRO A 449 -17.12 20.07 -12.61
CA PRO A 449 -16.97 21.27 -13.41
C PRO A 449 -17.20 20.94 -14.90
N ARG A 450 -17.82 21.86 -15.64
CA ARG A 450 -17.87 21.80 -17.11
C ARG A 450 -16.86 22.82 -17.63
N PRO A 451 -15.58 22.44 -17.85
CA PRO A 451 -14.66 23.35 -18.51
C PRO A 451 -15.21 23.67 -19.90
N VAL A 452 -15.34 24.96 -20.20
CA VAL A 452 -15.90 25.50 -21.46
C VAL A 452 -15.21 24.91 -22.71
N VAL A 453 -14.00 24.37 -22.55
CA VAL A 453 -13.14 23.83 -23.62
C VAL A 453 -13.26 22.30 -23.80
N ALA A 454 -13.97 21.58 -22.92
CA ALA A 454 -13.89 20.11 -22.82
C ALA A 454 -15.13 19.36 -23.34
N GLY A 455 -15.67 19.76 -24.48
CA GLY A 455 -16.81 19.06 -25.10
C GLY A 455 -16.49 17.68 -25.70
N GLY A 456 -15.21 17.34 -25.90
CA GLY A 456 -14.79 16.14 -26.62
C GLY A 456 -13.80 15.25 -25.87
N ARG A 457 -13.77 13.95 -26.22
CA ARG A 457 -12.83 12.95 -25.65
C ARG A 457 -11.36 13.39 -25.77
N ARG A 458 -10.99 14.05 -26.88
CA ARG A 458 -9.64 14.58 -27.12
C ARG A 458 -9.25 15.70 -26.16
N ALA A 459 -10.16 16.65 -25.90
CA ALA A 459 -9.93 17.72 -24.95
C ALA A 459 -9.77 17.20 -23.52
N GLY A 460 -10.58 16.21 -23.12
CA GLY A 460 -10.41 15.53 -21.83
C GLY A 460 -9.05 14.84 -21.69
N ALA A 461 -8.59 14.15 -22.74
CA ALA A 461 -7.27 13.54 -22.76
C ALA A 461 -6.13 14.58 -22.68
N ALA A 462 -6.26 15.71 -23.38
CA ALA A 462 -5.29 16.80 -23.34
C ALA A 462 -5.20 17.45 -21.94
N VAL A 463 -6.34 17.68 -21.28
CA VAL A 463 -6.37 18.19 -19.89
C VAL A 463 -5.71 17.20 -18.94
N LEU A 464 -6.02 15.90 -19.06
CA LEU A 464 -5.37 14.89 -18.23
C LEU A 464 -3.86 14.82 -18.49
N ALA A 465 -3.43 14.87 -19.75
CA ALA A 465 -2.02 14.91 -20.10
C ALA A 465 -1.33 16.15 -19.50
N ALA A 466 -1.96 17.32 -19.58
CA ALA A 466 -1.43 18.56 -18.99
C ALA A 466 -1.29 18.47 -17.45
N LEU A 467 -2.24 17.81 -16.77
CA LEU A 467 -2.18 17.61 -15.32
C LEU A 467 -1.07 16.64 -14.89
N LEU A 468 -0.75 15.64 -15.71
CA LEU A 468 0.21 14.59 -15.38
C LEU A 468 1.62 14.86 -15.94
N ALA A 469 1.74 15.70 -16.97
CA ALA A 469 3.01 16.02 -17.62
C ALA A 469 4.10 16.54 -16.65
N PRO A 470 3.82 17.42 -15.67
CA PRO A 470 4.86 17.88 -14.73
C PRO A 470 5.51 16.74 -13.95
N ALA A 471 4.72 15.75 -13.51
CA ALA A 471 5.25 14.59 -12.80
C ALA A 471 6.16 13.73 -13.70
N VAL A 472 5.74 13.50 -14.95
CA VAL A 472 6.54 12.75 -15.94
C VAL A 472 7.83 13.48 -16.28
N LEU A 473 7.79 14.82 -16.43
CA LEU A 473 8.98 15.63 -16.67
C LEU A 473 9.94 15.55 -15.48
N CYS A 474 9.45 15.63 -14.24
CA CYS A 474 10.30 15.46 -13.06
C CYS A 474 10.95 14.08 -12.99
N VAL A 475 10.21 13.01 -13.29
CA VAL A 475 10.78 11.65 -13.44
C VAL A 475 11.88 11.64 -14.50
N GLY A 476 11.62 12.24 -15.67
CA GLY A 476 12.58 12.31 -16.76
C GLY A 476 13.86 13.03 -16.34
N VAL A 477 13.74 14.18 -15.67
CA VAL A 477 14.89 14.92 -15.12
C VAL A 477 15.66 14.05 -14.13
N ALA A 478 15.00 13.43 -13.15
CA ALA A 478 15.67 12.60 -12.16
C ALA A 478 16.42 11.42 -12.79
N ALA A 479 15.78 10.72 -13.73
CA ALA A 479 16.30 9.53 -14.38
C ALA A 479 17.39 9.80 -15.43
N ALA A 480 17.34 10.93 -16.12
CA ALA A 480 18.31 11.30 -17.15
C ALA A 480 19.50 12.09 -16.61
N SER A 481 19.41 12.58 -15.37
CA SER A 481 20.47 13.33 -14.70
C SER A 481 21.70 12.44 -14.45
N PRO A 482 22.92 12.90 -14.74
CA PRO A 482 24.13 12.10 -14.56
C PRO A 482 24.48 11.92 -13.08
N PRO A 483 25.27 10.89 -12.72
CA PRO A 483 25.85 10.82 -11.39
C PRO A 483 26.79 12.02 -11.13
N PRO A 484 26.73 12.64 -9.95
CA PRO A 484 27.54 13.83 -9.65
C PRO A 484 29.01 13.54 -9.34
N LEU A 485 29.36 12.28 -9.06
CA LEU A 485 30.74 11.86 -8.78
C LEU A 485 31.21 10.91 -9.88
N ARG A 486 32.46 11.08 -10.30
CA ARG A 486 33.22 10.01 -10.96
C ARG A 486 34.02 9.28 -9.89
N MET A 487 33.70 8.01 -9.67
CA MET A 487 34.39 7.18 -8.68
C MET A 487 35.26 6.12 -9.37
N THR A 488 36.51 5.99 -8.93
CA THR A 488 37.38 4.88 -9.27
C THR A 488 37.82 4.16 -8.00
N ILE A 489 37.77 2.83 -8.02
CA ILE A 489 38.22 2.01 -6.90
C ILE A 489 39.67 1.66 -7.17
N ASP A 490 40.57 2.27 -6.40
CA ASP A 490 42.01 2.12 -6.56
C ASP A 490 42.50 0.84 -5.85
N ARG A 491 41.85 0.43 -4.75
CA ARG A 491 42.23 -0.76 -3.98
C ARG A 491 41.05 -1.39 -3.27
N LEU A 492 41.01 -2.73 -3.25
CA LEU A 492 40.10 -3.56 -2.47
C LEU A 492 40.89 -4.30 -1.38
N THR A 493 40.36 -4.35 -0.16
CA THR A 493 40.90 -5.20 0.91
C THR A 493 39.85 -6.20 1.32
N VAL A 494 40.22 -7.48 1.32
CA VAL A 494 39.36 -8.62 1.60
C VAL A 494 40.00 -9.44 2.72
N ALA A 495 39.18 -9.95 3.64
CA ALA A 495 39.61 -10.88 4.69
C ALA A 495 38.78 -12.17 4.66
N GLY A 496 39.29 -13.22 5.29
CA GLY A 496 38.61 -14.52 5.43
C GLY A 496 39.02 -15.54 4.36
N ARG A 497 39.40 -16.75 4.79
CA ARG A 497 39.67 -17.89 3.90
C ARG A 497 38.34 -18.62 3.63
N GLY A 498 37.99 -18.81 2.36
CA GLY A 498 36.78 -19.53 1.92
C GLY A 498 35.47 -18.72 1.91
N ARG A 499 35.34 -17.69 2.76
CA ARG A 499 34.25 -16.70 2.72
C ARG A 499 34.83 -15.29 2.71
N PRO A 500 35.26 -14.79 1.54
CA PRO A 500 35.88 -13.48 1.44
C PRO A 500 34.88 -12.39 1.84
N THR A 501 35.26 -11.54 2.78
CA THR A 501 34.48 -10.36 3.22
C THR A 501 35.29 -9.10 2.93
N LEU A 502 34.66 -8.09 2.34
CA LEU A 502 35.28 -6.79 2.13
C LEU A 502 35.52 -6.11 3.48
N THR A 503 36.76 -5.68 3.73
CA THR A 503 37.14 -4.99 4.97
C THR A 503 37.56 -3.55 4.73
N GLY A 504 38.00 -3.22 3.52
CA GLY A 504 38.45 -1.87 3.18
C GLY A 504 38.41 -1.56 1.69
N LEU A 505 38.30 -0.27 1.36
CA LEU A 505 38.34 0.26 0.01
C LEU A 505 39.21 1.53 -0.03
N ALA A 506 40.02 1.68 -1.06
CA ALA A 506 40.56 2.98 -1.45
C ALA A 506 39.80 3.47 -2.68
N VAL A 507 39.17 4.63 -2.57
CA VAL A 507 38.27 5.18 -3.59
C VAL A 507 38.70 6.59 -3.91
N ARG A 508 38.89 6.87 -5.19
CA ARG A 508 39.06 8.24 -5.68
C ARG A 508 37.72 8.74 -6.20
N ALA A 509 37.28 9.88 -5.70
CA ALA A 509 36.06 10.53 -6.14
C ALA A 509 36.36 11.93 -6.68
N VAL A 510 35.83 12.23 -7.85
CA VAL A 510 35.88 13.56 -8.47
C VAL A 510 34.47 14.09 -8.57
N ASN A 511 34.21 15.22 -7.93
CA ASN A 511 32.95 15.94 -8.08
C ASN A 511 32.92 16.61 -9.46
N VAL A 512 31.99 16.23 -10.32
CA VAL A 512 31.89 16.80 -11.68
C VAL A 512 30.88 17.95 -11.76
N THR A 513 30.25 18.29 -10.63
CA THR A 513 29.19 19.30 -10.55
C THR A 513 29.72 20.66 -10.11
N GLY A 514 28.88 21.68 -10.30
CA GLY A 514 29.10 23.04 -9.81
C GLY A 514 28.77 23.24 -8.32
N THR A 515 28.37 22.19 -7.59
CA THR A 515 27.95 22.27 -6.18
C THR A 515 28.84 21.44 -5.27
N ALA A 516 29.07 21.89 -4.04
CA ALA A 516 29.81 21.10 -3.06
C ALA A 516 28.99 19.88 -2.61
N LEU A 517 29.65 18.74 -2.38
CA LEU A 517 29.01 17.49 -2.00
C LEU A 517 29.70 16.91 -0.76
N ALA A 518 28.91 16.40 0.19
CA ALA A 518 29.39 15.61 1.31
C ALA A 518 29.06 14.13 1.04
N PRO A 519 30.00 13.32 0.50
CA PRO A 519 29.72 11.95 0.13
C PRO A 519 29.74 11.01 1.33
N HIS A 520 28.73 10.15 1.43
CA HIS A 520 28.65 9.04 2.38
C HIS A 520 28.56 7.72 1.63
N PHE A 521 29.36 6.75 2.05
CA PHE A 521 29.59 5.54 1.28
C PHE A 521 28.90 4.33 1.89
N ALA A 522 28.22 3.55 1.06
CA ALA A 522 27.64 2.26 1.43
C ALA A 522 27.83 1.26 0.28
N THR A 523 27.64 -0.02 0.55
CA THR A 523 27.60 -1.05 -0.50
C THR A 523 26.19 -1.57 -0.69
N ARG A 524 25.84 -2.05 -1.89
CA ARG A 524 24.53 -2.66 -2.14
C ARG A 524 24.64 -3.93 -2.98
N SER A 525 23.73 -4.87 -2.72
CA SER A 525 23.51 -6.10 -3.47
C SER A 525 21.99 -6.33 -3.62
N GLY A 526 21.38 -5.59 -4.54
CA GLY A 526 19.92 -5.53 -4.70
C GLY A 526 19.32 -4.29 -4.02
N GLN A 527 18.17 -4.46 -3.35
CA GLN A 527 17.35 -3.34 -2.87
C GLN A 527 17.81 -2.70 -1.57
N GLY A 528 18.63 -3.40 -0.79
CA GLY A 528 19.21 -2.91 0.46
C GLY A 528 20.60 -2.32 0.27
N ALA A 529 20.96 -1.38 1.14
CA ALA A 529 22.32 -0.90 1.33
C ALA A 529 22.89 -1.43 2.66
N SER A 530 24.17 -1.74 2.69
CA SER A 530 24.94 -2.01 3.90
C SER A 530 24.92 -0.82 4.84
N ASP A 531 25.41 -0.98 6.06
CA ASP A 531 25.71 0.15 6.92
C ASP A 531 26.78 1.07 6.29
N TRP A 532 26.85 2.29 6.82
CA TRP A 532 27.76 3.31 6.34
C TRP A 532 29.20 2.88 6.56
N TRP A 533 30.00 3.01 5.50
CA TRP A 533 31.42 2.79 5.57
C TRP A 533 32.07 3.94 6.34
N THR A 534 32.99 3.60 7.24
CA THR A 534 33.74 4.61 7.99
C THR A 534 34.82 5.21 7.11
N VAL A 535 34.77 6.51 6.85
CA VAL A 535 35.84 7.26 6.19
C VAL A 535 37.01 7.43 7.17
N ARG A 536 38.14 6.78 6.88
CA ARG A 536 39.38 6.87 7.68
C ARG A 536 40.26 8.04 7.26
N SER A 537 40.26 8.36 5.98
CA SER A 537 40.89 9.56 5.41
C SER A 537 40.15 9.99 4.14
N GLY A 538 40.27 11.27 3.78
CA GLY A 538 39.57 11.92 2.67
C GLY A 538 38.79 13.15 3.14
N PRO A 539 38.45 14.08 2.23
CA PRO A 539 37.73 15.29 2.61
C PRO A 539 36.26 14.99 2.94
N ALA A 540 35.74 15.57 4.02
CA ALA A 540 34.32 15.46 4.37
C ALA A 540 33.40 16.12 3.32
N VAL A 541 33.90 17.15 2.63
CA VAL A 541 33.20 17.87 1.57
C VAL A 541 34.09 18.00 0.35
N LEU A 542 33.60 17.57 -0.81
CA LEU A 542 34.19 17.82 -2.12
C LEU A 542 33.63 19.12 -2.69
N ARG A 543 34.48 20.13 -2.82
CA ARG A 543 34.15 21.37 -3.54
C ARG A 543 33.77 21.07 -5.00
N PRO A 544 33.09 22.00 -5.69
CA PRO A 544 32.85 21.89 -7.12
C PRO A 544 34.13 21.53 -7.88
N HIS A 545 34.05 20.58 -8.80
CA HIS A 545 35.19 20.15 -9.64
C HIS A 545 36.41 19.61 -8.88
N ALA A 546 36.32 19.40 -7.56
CA ALA A 546 37.43 18.91 -6.75
C ALA A 546 37.52 17.39 -6.72
N ARG A 547 38.72 16.91 -6.40
CA ARG A 547 39.03 15.49 -6.20
C ARG A 547 39.30 15.21 -4.72
N GLY A 548 38.90 14.03 -4.25
CA GLY A 548 39.32 13.47 -2.97
C GLY A 548 39.68 11.99 -3.10
N ASP A 549 40.72 11.58 -2.41
CA ASP A 549 41.11 10.19 -2.24
C ASP A 549 40.65 9.72 -0.85
N TYR A 550 39.83 8.67 -0.81
CA TYR A 550 39.16 8.16 0.37
C TYR A 550 39.67 6.79 0.75
N VAL A 551 39.98 6.59 2.04
CA VAL A 551 40.19 5.25 2.61
C VAL A 551 38.99 4.90 3.45
N LEU A 552 38.26 3.88 3.03
CA LEU A 552 37.01 3.44 3.65
C LEU A 552 37.23 2.12 4.39
N ARG A 553 36.67 2.00 5.59
CA ARG A 553 36.59 0.75 6.35
C ARG A 553 35.16 0.23 6.32
N ALA A 554 35.00 -1.05 6.02
CA ALA A 554 33.70 -1.71 6.01
C ALA A 554 33.06 -1.70 7.40
N PRO A 555 31.73 -1.64 7.50
CA PRO A 555 31.02 -1.82 8.76
C PRO A 555 31.18 -3.26 9.28
N ALA A 556 31.01 -3.45 10.59
CA ALA A 556 31.32 -4.73 11.26
C ALA A 556 30.38 -5.88 10.86
N ASP A 557 29.19 -5.54 10.38
CA ASP A 557 28.10 -6.45 10.01
C ASP A 557 28.08 -6.79 8.51
N LEU A 558 29.09 -6.35 7.74
CA LEU A 558 29.10 -6.56 6.30
C LEU A 558 29.08 -8.05 5.96
N GLN A 559 28.04 -8.46 5.24
CA GLN A 559 27.87 -9.85 4.83
C GLN A 559 29.03 -10.31 3.93
N PRO A 560 29.42 -11.59 4.00
CA PRO A 560 30.41 -12.16 3.08
C PRO A 560 30.02 -11.91 1.63
N LEU A 561 31.03 -11.75 0.77
CA LEU A 561 30.81 -11.55 -0.65
C LEU A 561 30.02 -12.73 -1.23
N PRO A 562 29.04 -12.47 -2.13
CA PRO A 562 28.31 -13.54 -2.78
C PRO A 562 29.27 -14.44 -3.57
N THR A 563 29.15 -15.76 -3.42
CA THR A 563 30.06 -16.75 -4.02
C THR A 563 29.73 -17.13 -5.48
N GLY A 564 29.02 -16.26 -6.23
CA GLY A 564 28.58 -16.53 -7.60
C GLY A 564 29.08 -15.49 -8.60
N ARG A 565 29.51 -15.95 -9.79
CA ARG A 565 30.09 -15.09 -10.85
C ARG A 565 29.14 -13.99 -11.37
N ASP A 566 27.82 -14.16 -11.23
CA ASP A 566 26.81 -13.23 -11.76
C ASP A 566 26.25 -12.26 -10.71
N ARG A 567 26.82 -12.21 -9.49
CA ARG A 567 26.33 -11.33 -8.42
C ARG A 567 27.20 -10.09 -8.28
N HIS A 568 26.69 -8.98 -8.77
CA HIS A 568 27.34 -7.67 -8.67
C HIS A 568 27.11 -7.03 -7.29
N VAL A 569 28.21 -6.59 -6.68
CA VAL A 569 28.19 -5.69 -5.53
C VAL A 569 28.61 -4.31 -6.02
N TYR A 570 27.89 -3.29 -5.58
CA TYR A 570 28.16 -1.91 -5.96
C TYR A 570 28.55 -1.10 -4.73
N LEU A 571 29.51 -0.20 -4.91
CA LEU A 571 29.72 0.93 -4.00
C LEU A 571 28.77 2.05 -4.42
N ILE A 572 28.04 2.59 -3.46
CA ILE A 572 27.25 3.81 -3.64
C ILE A 572 27.85 4.93 -2.79
N ALA A 573 27.81 6.14 -3.33
CA ALA A 573 28.07 7.38 -2.62
C ALA A 573 26.83 8.26 -2.71
N VAL A 574 26.31 8.71 -1.57
CA VAL A 574 25.16 9.59 -1.49
C VAL A 574 25.52 10.92 -0.86
N SER A 575 24.73 11.96 -1.14
CA SER A 575 24.77 13.22 -0.41
C SER A 575 23.36 13.71 -0.11
N GLY A 576 23.18 14.44 0.99
CA GLY A 576 21.85 14.89 1.44
C GLY A 576 21.40 16.26 0.91
N THR A 577 22.33 17.15 0.56
CA THR A 577 22.03 18.49 0.04
C THR A 577 23.09 18.91 -1.00
N PRO A 578 22.79 18.87 -2.31
CA PRO A 578 21.57 18.30 -2.92
C PRO A 578 21.45 16.77 -2.68
N MET A 579 20.24 16.21 -2.76
CA MET A 579 20.09 14.75 -2.70
C MET A 579 20.64 14.11 -3.97
N THR A 580 21.70 13.32 -3.82
CA THR A 580 22.36 12.69 -4.96
C THR A 580 22.80 11.25 -4.67
N ILE A 581 22.99 10.48 -5.73
CA ILE A 581 23.61 9.16 -5.66
C ILE A 581 24.57 8.96 -6.83
N THR A 582 25.72 8.36 -6.57
CA THR A 582 26.62 7.78 -7.56
C THR A 582 26.84 6.31 -7.22
N THR A 583 26.79 5.45 -8.21
CA THR A 583 27.01 4.01 -8.11
C THR A 583 28.24 3.63 -8.94
N THR A 584 29.10 2.78 -8.39
CA THR A 584 30.18 2.14 -9.14
C THR A 584 30.27 0.65 -8.79
N ALA A 585 30.49 -0.20 -9.79
CA ALA A 585 30.62 -1.64 -9.57
C ALA A 585 31.96 -1.95 -8.88
N LEU A 586 31.94 -2.86 -7.91
CA LEU A 586 33.19 -3.37 -7.33
C LEU A 586 33.83 -4.37 -8.31
N PRO A 587 35.13 -4.25 -8.63
CA PRO A 587 35.82 -5.21 -9.48
C PRO A 587 36.13 -6.50 -8.71
N LEU A 588 35.10 -7.33 -8.48
CA LEU A 588 35.20 -8.58 -7.72
C LEU A 588 35.76 -9.76 -8.53
N ALA A 589 35.75 -9.66 -9.87
CA ALA A 589 36.28 -10.71 -10.75
C ALA A 589 37.78 -10.96 -10.52
N ASP A 590 38.56 -9.91 -10.22
CA ASP A 590 40.01 -10.00 -10.00
C ASP A 590 40.37 -10.48 -8.58
N ALA A 591 39.48 -10.22 -7.60
CA ALA A 591 39.68 -10.61 -6.20
C ALA A 591 39.64 -12.14 -5.99
N HIS A 592 38.88 -12.86 -6.82
CA HIS A 592 38.85 -14.32 -6.81
C HIS A 592 40.13 -14.97 -7.37
N HIS A 593 40.90 -14.26 -8.21
CA HIS A 593 42.21 -14.75 -8.69
C HIS A 593 43.35 -14.47 -7.71
N ALA A 594 43.30 -13.36 -6.97
CA ALA A 594 44.30 -13.07 -5.93
C ALA A 594 44.24 -14.01 -4.71
N ALA A 595 43.14 -14.76 -4.54
CA ALA A 595 42.94 -15.74 -3.47
C ALA A 595 43.18 -17.20 -3.90
N GLY A 596 43.83 -17.43 -5.06
CA GLY A 596 44.23 -18.76 -5.54
C GLY A 596 45.35 -19.40 -4.70
N PRO A 597 45.48 -20.74 -4.72
CA PRO A 597 46.15 -21.50 -3.67
C PRO A 597 47.67 -21.26 -3.67
N ARG A 598 48.19 -20.86 -2.51
CA ARG A 598 49.58 -21.10 -2.12
C ARG A 598 49.60 -22.00 -0.89
#